data_AF-A0A3N5T3I0-F1
#
_entry.id   AF-A0A3N5T3I0-F1
#
_cell.length_a   1.000
_cell.length_b   1.000
_cell.length_c   1.000
_cell.angle_alpha   90.00
_cell.angle_beta   90.00
_cell.angle_gamma   90.00
#
_symmetry.space_group_name_H-M   'P 1'
#
loop_
_entity.id
_entity.type
_entity.pdbx_description
1 polymer ?
#
loop_
_entity_poly.entity_id
_entity_poly.type
_entity_poly.pdbx_seq_one_letter_code
_entity_poly.pdbx_strand_id
1 'polypeptide(L)'
;MDIRTNFSLIDRISSLFSRVSPAPKRREETTETSHDVGIVSWYYKKVKLERTRRAKYEDYRIMDEEYPEISTALDLYADNATKERNENGDPINVKGKDGKIQTVLNELIKRTKLFDLLWDTARNIAKMGDDFDEVVVDDDGLITRLKPLEPETMEREQDEFGRDKEKPYVQKDETRTTTIAEFEPWQIIHWKNGGIKRMYGESVMKPIRRVYKQLQLMEDGMVIGRLTRSHLRYKILVDTEGMDAEEARSHVKQVKEDFKKKRMINPVTGQLDTSTNPLSAEEDFFIGVTKDSKADVGALQGAMNLGNIRDVEYFQTKLFAGLKVPKAFVGLEKDVKAKATVVEEDIQFARTVGRIRKGLRAGLRQVFDYQLVLSGITPTDDTYQIHFAPISMVDEMRKWTMEKLKAEVAKIYRVDIPLLSDRFILKHFLGLPDEEIQAVLREKPEPLTLPSTKKATTPSLRIAQVTGTTTPAATSMRPKAVVSHQDDGKDRLDGIHIATLHMMNLVETLRDLVDMELNP
;
A
#
# COMPACT_ATOMS: atom_id res chain seq x y z
N MET A 1 -52.81 37.50 25.05
CA MET A 1 -51.36 37.81 24.92
C MET A 1 -50.81 36.82 23.91
N ASP A 2 -50.61 37.31 22.69
CA ASP A 2 -50.17 36.55 21.53
C ASP A 2 -48.70 36.15 21.63
N ILE A 3 -48.40 34.88 21.34
CA ILE A 3 -47.04 34.47 20.92
C ILE A 3 -47.16 34.07 19.46
N ARG A 4 -46.84 35.01 18.57
CA ARG A 4 -46.76 34.80 17.12
C ARG A 4 -45.54 33.94 16.80
N THR A 5 -45.77 32.74 16.29
CA THR A 5 -44.78 31.86 15.66
C THR A 5 -44.34 32.45 14.32
N ASN A 6 -43.07 32.84 14.20
CA ASN A 6 -42.44 33.33 12.97
C ASN A 6 -42.24 32.20 11.94
N PHE A 7 -43.29 31.86 11.20
CA PHE A 7 -43.24 31.06 9.97
C PHE A 7 -42.84 31.92 8.76
N SER A 8 -41.62 32.48 8.73
CA SER A 8 -41.20 33.30 7.57
C SER A 8 -39.78 33.10 7.08
N LEU A 9 -38.92 32.37 7.81
CA LEU A 9 -37.54 32.14 7.37
C LEU A 9 -37.37 30.83 6.58
N ILE A 10 -37.98 29.75 7.06
CA ILE A 10 -37.87 28.40 6.46
C ILE A 10 -38.51 28.39 5.07
N ASP A 11 -39.66 29.03 4.88
CA ASP A 11 -40.33 29.10 3.57
C ASP A 11 -39.62 30.03 2.57
N ARG A 12 -38.93 31.06 3.08
CA ARG A 12 -38.08 31.93 2.25
C ARG A 12 -36.80 31.21 1.81
N ILE A 13 -36.26 30.33 2.66
CA ILE A 13 -35.08 29.52 2.31
C ILE A 13 -35.48 28.37 1.38
N SER A 14 -36.62 27.71 1.60
CA SER A 14 -37.08 26.60 0.75
C SER A 14 -37.41 27.04 -0.68
N SER A 15 -37.97 28.24 -0.85
CA SER A 15 -38.29 28.83 -2.17
C SER A 15 -37.07 29.26 -2.99
N LEU A 16 -35.90 29.39 -2.35
CA LEU A 16 -34.61 29.61 -3.04
C LEU A 16 -34.09 28.33 -3.71
N PHE A 17 -34.37 27.16 -3.14
CA PHE A 17 -33.87 25.87 -3.65
C PHE A 17 -34.83 25.17 -4.64
N SER A 18 -36.11 25.55 -4.67
CA SER A 18 -37.12 24.91 -5.52
C SER A 18 -37.12 25.40 -6.99
N ARG A 19 -36.33 26.42 -7.35
CA ARG A 19 -36.32 26.99 -8.71
C ARG A 19 -35.51 26.21 -9.75
N VAL A 20 -34.82 25.13 -9.38
CA VAL A 20 -34.01 24.33 -10.32
C VAL A 20 -34.19 22.84 -10.05
N SER A 21 -35.31 22.27 -10.50
CA SER A 21 -35.39 20.83 -10.80
C SER A 21 -36.42 20.61 -11.89
N PRO A 22 -36.01 20.26 -13.13
CA PRO A 22 -36.97 19.78 -14.11
C PRO A 22 -37.56 18.46 -13.61
N ALA A 23 -38.86 18.28 -13.84
CA ALA A 23 -39.62 17.11 -13.41
C ALA A 23 -38.91 15.80 -13.79
N PRO A 24 -38.88 14.78 -12.91
CA PRO A 24 -38.29 13.49 -13.24
C PRO A 24 -39.06 12.91 -14.42
N LYS A 25 -38.39 12.75 -15.57
CA LYS A 25 -38.94 11.99 -16.70
C LYS A 25 -39.24 10.59 -16.19
N ARG A 26 -40.51 10.18 -16.33
CA ARG A 26 -40.99 8.82 -16.09
C ARG A 26 -40.06 7.86 -16.83
N ARG A 27 -39.32 7.02 -16.10
CA ARG A 27 -38.57 5.91 -16.70
C ARG A 27 -39.61 5.00 -17.34
N GLU A 28 -39.56 4.88 -18.66
CA GLU A 28 -40.22 3.79 -19.37
C GLU A 28 -39.56 2.50 -18.91
N GLU A 29 -40.31 1.68 -18.18
CA GLU A 29 -39.96 0.29 -17.92
C GLU A 29 -39.98 -0.43 -19.27
N THR A 30 -38.81 -0.56 -19.87
CA THR A 30 -38.61 -1.55 -20.92
C THR A 30 -38.76 -2.91 -20.25
N THR A 31 -39.81 -3.61 -20.65
CA THR A 31 -40.04 -5.01 -20.32
C THR A 31 -38.88 -5.78 -20.94
N GLU A 32 -37.85 -6.06 -20.13
CA GLU A 32 -36.77 -6.96 -20.51
C GLU A 32 -37.35 -8.37 -20.65
N THR A 33 -37.70 -8.72 -21.87
CA THR A 33 -37.95 -10.10 -22.27
C THR A 33 -36.65 -10.89 -22.08
N SER A 34 -36.68 -11.78 -21.10
CA SER A 34 -35.71 -12.85 -20.91
C SER A 34 -35.54 -13.64 -22.20
N HIS A 35 -34.33 -13.69 -22.75
CA HIS A 35 -33.65 -14.88 -23.32
C HIS A 35 -32.43 -14.44 -24.14
N ASP A 36 -31.34 -14.12 -23.42
CA ASP A 36 -29.97 -14.46 -23.82
C ASP A 36 -29.05 -14.13 -22.64
N VAL A 37 -28.74 -15.11 -21.79
CA VAL A 37 -27.75 -14.94 -20.72
C VAL A 37 -26.37 -15.01 -21.36
N GLY A 38 -26.05 -13.99 -22.17
CA GLY A 38 -24.77 -13.87 -22.86
C GLY A 38 -23.62 -13.63 -21.87
N ILE A 39 -22.40 -13.90 -22.34
CA ILE A 39 -21.14 -13.72 -21.62
C ILE A 39 -21.06 -12.33 -20.94
N VAL A 40 -21.64 -11.31 -21.56
CA VAL A 40 -21.73 -9.95 -21.03
C VAL A 40 -22.54 -9.87 -19.73
N SER A 41 -23.71 -10.50 -19.67
CA SER A 41 -24.55 -10.53 -18.45
C SER A 41 -23.87 -11.31 -17.32
N TRP A 42 -23.25 -12.44 -17.66
CA TRP A 42 -22.43 -13.21 -16.73
C TRP A 42 -21.27 -12.38 -16.14
N TYR A 43 -20.55 -11.64 -17.00
CA TYR A 43 -19.45 -10.77 -16.58
C TYR A 43 -19.93 -9.66 -15.64
N TYR A 44 -21.02 -8.97 -15.98
CA TYR A 44 -21.58 -7.94 -15.11
C TYR A 44 -22.03 -8.50 -13.76
N LYS A 45 -22.63 -9.70 -13.75
CA LYS A 45 -23.00 -10.40 -12.51
C LYS A 45 -21.78 -10.72 -11.64
N LYS A 46 -20.69 -11.18 -12.25
CA LYS A 46 -19.44 -11.53 -11.54
C LYS A 46 -18.68 -10.29 -11.03
N VAL A 47 -18.65 -9.21 -11.80
CA VAL A 47 -17.95 -7.96 -11.43
C VAL A 47 -18.81 -7.04 -10.56
N LYS A 48 -20.09 -7.36 -10.36
CA LYS A 48 -20.97 -6.58 -9.49
C LYS A 48 -20.40 -6.52 -8.07
N LEU A 49 -20.31 -5.30 -7.55
CA LEU A 49 -19.86 -5.05 -6.18
C LEU A 49 -21.05 -4.89 -5.26
N GLU A 50 -21.14 -5.77 -4.27
CA GLU A 50 -22.10 -5.62 -3.18
C GLU A 50 -21.69 -4.45 -2.27
N ARG A 51 -22.70 -3.66 -1.89
CA ARG A 51 -22.51 -2.43 -1.10
C ARG A 51 -22.61 -2.66 0.40
N THR A 52 -23.20 -3.78 0.83
CA THR A 52 -23.34 -4.18 2.23
C THR A 52 -21.96 -4.30 2.89
N ARG A 53 -21.84 -3.88 4.15
CA ARG A 53 -20.57 -3.85 4.89
C ARG A 53 -19.93 -5.24 4.99
N ARG A 54 -20.70 -6.27 5.40
CA ARG A 54 -20.23 -7.66 5.46
C ARG A 54 -19.67 -8.15 4.12
N ALA A 55 -20.39 -7.92 3.03
CA ALA A 55 -19.91 -8.30 1.70
C ALA A 55 -18.66 -7.54 1.25
N LYS A 56 -18.38 -6.35 1.82
CA LYS A 56 -17.10 -5.67 1.60
C LYS A 56 -15.98 -6.35 2.37
N TYR A 57 -16.21 -6.69 3.64
CA TYR A 57 -15.22 -7.32 4.50
C TYR A 57 -14.86 -8.72 4.03
N GLU A 58 -15.86 -9.50 3.58
CA GLU A 58 -15.63 -10.79 2.95
C GLU A 58 -14.77 -10.65 1.67
N ASP A 59 -15.14 -9.71 0.78
CA ASP A 59 -14.32 -9.42 -0.40
C ASP A 59 -12.88 -9.05 0.02
N TYR A 60 -12.67 -8.22 1.05
CA TYR A 60 -11.32 -7.85 1.50
C TYR A 60 -10.55 -9.03 2.10
N ARG A 61 -11.22 -9.96 2.78
CA ARG A 61 -10.60 -11.17 3.32
C ARG A 61 -10.10 -12.06 2.20
N ILE A 62 -10.97 -12.38 1.25
CA ILE A 62 -10.63 -13.19 0.07
C ILE A 62 -9.49 -12.52 -0.71
N MET A 63 -9.54 -11.20 -0.91
CA MET A 63 -8.49 -10.47 -1.61
C MET A 63 -7.11 -10.52 -0.93
N ASP A 64 -7.05 -10.59 0.40
CA ASP A 64 -5.79 -10.73 1.15
C ASP A 64 -5.26 -12.17 1.11
N GLU A 65 -6.16 -13.16 1.12
CA GLU A 65 -5.80 -14.59 1.10
C GLU A 65 -5.40 -15.09 -0.29
N GLU A 66 -6.10 -14.67 -1.35
CA GLU A 66 -5.89 -15.18 -2.71
C GLU A 66 -4.79 -14.44 -3.48
N TYR A 67 -4.51 -13.16 -3.16
CA TYR A 67 -3.62 -12.31 -3.96
C TYR A 67 -2.38 -11.85 -3.17
N PRO A 68 -1.19 -12.43 -3.45
CA PRO A 68 0.04 -12.11 -2.74
C PRO A 68 0.47 -10.64 -2.82
N GLU A 69 0.23 -9.96 -3.95
CA GLU A 69 0.59 -8.54 -4.12
C GLU A 69 -0.22 -7.63 -3.18
N ILE A 70 -1.48 -7.99 -2.94
CA ILE A 70 -2.35 -7.27 -2.02
C ILE A 70 -1.89 -7.52 -0.59
N SER A 71 -1.61 -8.78 -0.24
CA SER A 71 -1.15 -9.15 1.10
C SER A 71 0.17 -8.43 1.45
N THR A 72 1.14 -8.48 0.54
CA THR A 72 2.43 -7.78 0.68
C THR A 72 2.24 -6.26 0.81
N ALA A 73 1.30 -5.67 0.07
CA ALA A 73 0.99 -4.26 0.18
C ALA A 73 0.40 -3.89 1.56
N LEU A 74 -0.45 -4.75 2.14
CA LEU A 74 -1.00 -4.56 3.49
C LEU A 74 0.08 -4.68 4.57
N ASP A 75 0.99 -5.64 4.43
CA ASP A 75 2.12 -5.82 5.34
C ASP A 75 3.02 -4.57 5.29
N LEU A 76 3.31 -4.07 4.09
CA LEU A 76 4.08 -2.83 3.93
C LEU A 76 3.40 -1.61 4.58
N TYR A 77 2.07 -1.54 4.54
CA TYR A 77 1.33 -0.50 5.25
C TYR A 77 1.50 -0.63 6.78
N ALA A 78 1.41 -1.84 7.32
CA ALA A 78 1.56 -2.11 8.74
C ALA A 78 3.01 -1.82 9.20
N ASP A 79 4.00 -2.37 8.48
CA ASP A 79 5.43 -2.19 8.75
C ASP A 79 5.84 -0.72 8.76
N ASN A 80 5.38 0.06 7.78
CA ASN A 80 5.71 1.49 7.76
C ASN A 80 4.89 2.29 8.78
N ALA A 81 3.70 1.81 9.16
CA ALA A 81 2.88 2.46 10.17
C ALA A 81 3.46 2.30 11.58
N THR A 82 3.94 1.11 11.94
CA THR A 82 4.48 0.83 13.29
C THR A 82 6.00 0.95 13.37
N LYS A 83 6.68 0.60 12.27
CA LYS A 83 8.12 0.30 12.18
C LYS A 83 8.56 -0.75 13.17
N GLU A 84 9.26 -1.77 12.68
CA GLU A 84 9.93 -2.74 13.54
C GLU A 84 10.81 -2.01 14.57
N ARG A 85 10.87 -2.61 15.75
CA ARG A 85 11.69 -2.19 16.87
C ARG A 85 13.16 -2.13 16.41
N ASN A 86 13.62 -0.96 15.98
CA ASN A 86 15.03 -0.73 15.72
C ASN A 86 15.81 -1.08 17.00
N GLU A 87 17.09 -1.47 16.85
CA GLU A 87 18.01 -1.88 17.92
C GLU A 87 18.10 -0.93 19.14
N ASN A 88 17.50 0.27 19.09
CA ASN A 88 17.51 1.27 20.17
C ASN A 88 16.14 1.91 20.52
N GLY A 89 14.98 1.36 20.12
CA GLY A 89 13.72 1.98 20.57
C GLY A 89 12.41 1.26 20.26
N ASP A 90 11.45 1.44 21.16
CA ASP A 90 10.06 1.04 21.00
C ASP A 90 9.37 1.81 19.85
N PRO A 91 8.39 1.21 19.15
CA PRO A 91 7.76 1.79 17.94
C PRO A 91 7.09 3.14 18.18
N ILE A 92 6.70 3.40 19.43
CA ILE A 92 6.10 4.64 19.88
C ILE A 92 6.79 5.10 21.16
N ASN A 93 7.22 6.36 21.18
CA ASN A 93 7.72 7.02 22.38
C ASN A 93 6.62 7.93 22.94
N VAL A 94 6.14 7.60 24.14
CA VAL A 94 5.14 8.40 24.86
C VAL A 94 5.86 9.22 25.91
N LYS A 95 5.73 10.55 25.82
CA LYS A 95 6.29 11.50 26.79
C LYS A 95 5.17 12.13 27.60
N GLY A 96 5.04 11.74 28.86
CA GLY A 96 4.16 12.39 29.82
C GLY A 96 4.78 13.70 30.34
N LYS A 97 3.93 14.67 30.66
CA LYS A 97 4.37 15.94 31.27
C LYS A 97 4.97 15.74 32.67
N ASP A 98 4.38 14.82 33.45
CA ASP A 98 4.81 14.48 34.80
C ASP A 98 5.37 13.06 34.89
N GLY A 99 6.30 12.83 35.82
CA GLY A 99 6.88 11.51 36.07
C GLY A 99 5.85 10.46 36.51
N LYS A 100 4.78 10.88 37.20
CA LYS A 100 3.66 9.99 37.58
C LYS A 100 2.90 9.48 36.36
N ILE A 101 2.53 10.39 35.45
CA ILE A 101 1.82 10.06 34.20
C ILE A 101 2.69 9.14 33.35
N GLN A 102 3.98 9.45 33.22
CA GLN A 102 4.92 8.59 32.48
C GLN A 102 4.95 7.16 33.04
N THR A 103 4.94 7.01 34.37
CA THR A 103 4.98 5.69 35.02
C THR A 103 3.72 4.89 34.72
N VAL A 104 2.54 5.49 34.89
CA VAL A 104 1.24 4.86 34.61
C VAL A 104 1.15 4.40 33.15
N LEU A 105 1.55 5.26 32.20
CA LEU A 105 1.51 4.93 30.78
C LEU A 105 2.50 3.82 30.41
N ASN A 106 3.71 3.86 30.95
CA ASN A 106 4.71 2.80 30.73
C ASN A 106 4.26 1.44 31.30
N GLU A 107 3.61 1.43 32.46
CA GLU A 107 3.05 0.21 33.07
C GLU A 107 1.91 -0.36 32.24
N LEU A 108 1.00 0.50 31.78
CA LEU A 108 -0.08 0.11 30.87
C LEU A 108 0.46 -0.53 29.60
N ILE A 109 1.41 0.12 28.92
CA ILE A 109 2.01 -0.38 27.67
C ILE A 109 2.62 -1.77 27.87
N LYS A 110 3.34 -1.97 28.99
CA LYS A 110 3.95 -3.26 29.32
C LYS A 110 2.90 -4.33 29.63
N ARG A 111 1.84 -3.98 30.38
CA ARG A 111 0.80 -4.91 30.81
C ARG A 111 -0.05 -5.39 29.64
N THR A 112 -0.51 -4.48 28.78
CA THR A 112 -1.38 -4.82 27.65
C THR A 112 -0.60 -5.32 26.44
N LYS A 113 0.74 -5.27 26.46
CA LYS A 113 1.62 -5.54 25.30
C LYS A 113 1.19 -4.73 24.07
N LEU A 114 0.86 -3.47 24.28
CA LEU A 114 0.25 -2.60 23.29
C LEU A 114 1.08 -2.53 21.99
N PHE A 115 2.41 -2.58 22.10
CA PHE A 115 3.30 -2.51 20.94
C PHE A 115 3.24 -3.74 20.05
N ASP A 116 3.02 -4.93 20.61
CA ASP A 116 2.89 -6.16 19.84
C ASP A 116 1.57 -6.14 19.05
N LEU A 117 0.50 -5.64 19.68
CA LEU A 117 -0.83 -5.52 19.06
C LEU A 117 -0.90 -4.45 17.96
N LEU A 118 -0.07 -3.40 18.04
CA LEU A 118 -0.15 -2.28 17.11
C LEU A 118 0.07 -2.67 15.65
N TRP A 119 0.91 -3.67 15.38
CA TRP A 119 1.16 -4.13 14.02
C TRP A 119 -0.10 -4.78 13.44
N ASP A 120 -0.73 -5.69 14.20
CA ASP A 120 -1.99 -6.35 13.82
C ASP A 120 -3.10 -5.32 13.63
N THR A 121 -3.26 -4.38 14.57
CA THR A 121 -4.25 -3.30 14.48
C THR A 121 -3.98 -2.40 13.27
N ALA A 122 -2.73 -2.05 12.97
CA ALA A 122 -2.38 -1.26 11.79
C ALA A 122 -2.76 -1.99 10.49
N ARG A 123 -2.48 -3.29 10.42
CA ARG A 123 -2.84 -4.16 9.30
C ARG A 123 -4.35 -4.29 9.13
N ASN A 124 -5.10 -4.51 10.22
CA ASN A 124 -6.56 -4.60 10.23
C ASN A 124 -7.21 -3.30 9.78
N ILE A 125 -6.74 -2.15 10.27
CA ILE A 125 -7.20 -0.82 9.83
C ILE A 125 -6.91 -0.61 8.34
N ALA A 126 -5.78 -1.10 7.81
CA ALA A 126 -5.49 -1.03 6.38
C ALA A 126 -6.44 -1.91 5.54
N LYS A 127 -6.65 -3.15 6.00
CA LYS A 127 -7.45 -4.20 5.34
C LYS A 127 -8.95 -3.93 5.38
N MET A 128 -9.52 -3.73 6.57
CA MET A 128 -10.96 -3.57 6.79
C MET A 128 -11.38 -2.10 6.84
N GLY A 129 -10.47 -1.20 7.23
CA GLY A 129 -10.78 0.21 7.47
C GLY A 129 -11.21 0.51 8.91
N ASP A 130 -11.68 -0.53 9.61
CA ASP A 130 -12.14 -0.49 11.00
C ASP A 130 -11.53 -1.66 11.76
N ASP A 131 -11.22 -1.41 13.03
CA ASP A 131 -10.91 -2.44 14.01
C ASP A 131 -11.59 -2.07 15.33
N PHE A 132 -12.01 -3.06 16.12
CA PHE A 132 -12.71 -2.83 17.39
C PHE A 132 -12.06 -3.65 18.49
N ASP A 133 -11.64 -3.00 19.56
CA ASP A 133 -11.12 -3.68 20.75
C ASP A 133 -11.98 -3.39 21.97
N GLU A 134 -12.35 -4.44 22.70
CA GLU A 134 -12.97 -4.34 24.00
C GLU A 134 -11.91 -4.09 25.08
N VAL A 135 -12.11 -3.04 25.87
CA VAL A 135 -11.27 -2.68 27.01
C VAL A 135 -11.69 -3.52 28.22
N VAL A 136 -10.85 -4.49 28.59
CA VAL A 136 -11.09 -5.32 29.77
C VAL A 136 -10.37 -4.70 30.97
N VAL A 137 -11.16 -4.31 31.97
CA VAL A 137 -10.69 -3.66 33.21
C VAL A 137 -10.78 -4.63 34.37
N ASP A 138 -9.77 -4.63 35.24
CA ASP A 138 -9.76 -5.39 36.49
C ASP A 138 -10.53 -4.68 37.62
N ASP A 139 -10.80 -5.38 38.73
CA ASP A 139 -11.48 -4.82 39.90
C ASP A 139 -10.70 -3.62 40.50
N ASP A 140 -9.38 -3.59 40.31
CA ASP A 140 -8.49 -2.50 40.72
C ASP A 140 -8.53 -1.27 39.80
N GLY A 141 -9.39 -1.26 38.78
CA GLY A 141 -9.50 -0.15 37.82
C GLY A 141 -8.33 -0.06 36.84
N LEU A 142 -7.67 -1.18 36.57
CA LEU A 142 -6.52 -1.25 35.66
C LEU A 142 -6.91 -1.97 34.37
N ILE A 143 -6.56 -1.41 33.21
CA ILE A 143 -6.82 -2.08 31.91
C ILE A 143 -5.89 -3.29 31.77
N THR A 144 -6.43 -4.50 31.85
CA THR A 144 -5.65 -5.74 31.82
C THR A 144 -5.32 -6.17 30.40
N ARG A 145 -6.31 -6.13 29.50
CA ARG A 145 -6.14 -6.52 28.10
C ARG A 145 -7.09 -5.77 27.17
N LEU A 146 -6.67 -5.67 25.91
CA LEU A 146 -7.53 -5.29 24.80
C LEU A 146 -7.95 -6.58 24.09
N LYS A 147 -9.25 -6.85 24.04
CA LYS A 147 -9.78 -8.05 23.39
C LYS A 147 -10.32 -7.67 22.00
N PRO A 148 -9.74 -8.21 20.92
CA PRO A 148 -10.20 -7.90 19.57
C PRO A 148 -11.61 -8.44 19.33
N LEU A 149 -12.44 -7.62 18.70
CA LEU A 149 -13.79 -7.94 18.27
C LEU A 149 -13.88 -7.80 16.75
N GLU A 150 -14.45 -8.81 16.10
CA GLU A 150 -14.53 -8.83 14.65
C GLU A 150 -15.40 -7.69 14.11
N PRO A 151 -14.88 -6.85 13.18
CA PRO A 151 -15.62 -5.72 12.61
C PRO A 151 -16.93 -6.10 11.92
N GLU A 152 -17.09 -7.35 11.48
CA GLU A 152 -18.30 -7.87 10.84
C GLU A 152 -19.49 -7.95 11.79
N THR A 153 -19.24 -8.35 13.03
CA THR A 153 -20.25 -8.57 14.07
C THR A 153 -20.64 -7.27 14.78
N MET A 154 -19.71 -6.30 14.80
CA MET A 154 -19.90 -5.02 15.47
C MET A 154 -20.70 -4.03 14.63
N GLU A 155 -21.73 -3.43 15.21
CA GLU A 155 -22.44 -2.27 14.68
C GLU A 155 -22.39 -1.13 15.69
N ARG A 156 -22.21 0.08 15.19
CA ARG A 156 -22.54 1.28 15.91
C ARG A 156 -23.98 1.68 15.57
N GLU A 157 -24.79 2.02 16.55
CA GLU A 157 -26.15 2.50 16.39
C GLU A 157 -26.24 3.98 16.78
N GLN A 158 -27.01 4.73 16.00
CA GLN A 158 -27.29 6.14 16.25
C GLN A 158 -28.79 6.36 16.32
N ASP A 159 -29.19 7.39 17.07
CA ASP A 159 -30.55 7.91 17.10
C ASP A 159 -30.96 8.48 15.72
N GLU A 160 -32.26 8.70 15.55
CA GLU A 160 -32.85 9.34 14.35
C GLU A 160 -32.23 10.73 14.03
N PHE A 161 -31.63 11.38 15.02
CA PHE A 161 -30.96 12.68 14.90
C PHE A 161 -29.44 12.58 14.65
N GLY A 162 -28.90 11.38 14.44
CA GLY A 162 -27.47 11.14 14.22
C GLY A 162 -26.59 11.33 15.46
N ARG A 163 -27.19 11.28 16.65
CA ARG A 163 -26.49 11.23 17.94
C ARG A 163 -26.24 9.78 18.31
N ASP A 164 -25.13 9.51 18.97
CA ASP A 164 -24.87 8.17 19.49
C ASP A 164 -25.88 7.82 20.59
N LYS A 165 -26.42 6.60 20.55
CA LYS A 165 -27.23 6.05 21.65
C LYS A 165 -26.39 5.94 22.92
N GLU A 166 -27.06 5.78 24.08
CA GLU A 166 -26.41 5.58 25.38
C GLU A 166 -25.38 4.43 25.31
N LYS A 167 -25.78 3.29 24.74
CA LYS A 167 -24.89 2.20 24.32
C LYS A 167 -24.79 2.17 22.81
N PRO A 168 -23.79 2.83 22.22
CA PRO A 168 -23.74 2.97 20.77
C PRO A 168 -23.17 1.74 20.10
N TYR A 169 -22.42 0.86 20.78
CA TYR A 169 -21.80 -0.30 20.15
C TYR A 169 -22.56 -1.58 20.48
N VAL A 170 -22.95 -2.32 19.45
CA VAL A 170 -23.77 -3.52 19.56
C VAL A 170 -23.10 -4.65 18.77
N GLN A 171 -22.90 -5.78 19.41
CA GLN A 171 -22.47 -7.00 18.74
C GLN A 171 -23.70 -7.82 18.35
N LYS A 172 -23.81 -8.11 17.06
CA LYS A 172 -24.88 -8.95 16.50
C LYS A 172 -24.30 -10.29 16.07
N ASP A 173 -25.16 -11.31 16.12
CA ASP A 173 -24.86 -12.65 15.63
C ASP A 173 -24.56 -12.65 14.12
N GLU A 174 -23.96 -13.73 13.61
CA GLU A 174 -23.62 -13.88 12.20
C GLU A 174 -24.83 -13.64 11.28
N THR A 175 -26.03 -13.99 11.72
CA THR A 175 -27.29 -13.78 10.98
C THR A 175 -27.93 -12.39 11.20
N ARG A 176 -27.37 -11.56 12.09
CA ARG A 176 -27.87 -10.23 12.51
C ARG A 176 -29.28 -10.18 13.09
N THR A 177 -29.86 -11.33 13.44
CA THR A 177 -31.21 -11.42 14.02
C THR A 177 -31.24 -11.14 15.51
N THR A 178 -30.13 -11.40 16.19
CA THR A 178 -30.02 -11.39 17.65
C THR A 178 -28.85 -10.51 18.07
N THR A 179 -29.13 -9.59 19.01
CA THR A 179 -28.11 -8.82 19.72
C THR A 179 -27.47 -9.72 20.79
N ILE A 180 -26.17 -9.95 20.69
CA ILE A 180 -25.40 -10.76 21.63
C ILE A 180 -25.01 -9.90 22.84
N ALA A 181 -24.48 -8.71 22.58
CA ALA A 181 -23.98 -7.81 23.60
C ALA A 181 -24.12 -6.35 23.18
N GLU A 182 -24.31 -5.47 24.16
CA GLU A 182 -24.32 -4.02 24.00
C GLU A 182 -23.24 -3.42 24.89
N PHE A 183 -22.47 -2.51 24.34
CA PHE A 183 -21.31 -1.91 24.98
C PHE A 183 -21.44 -0.40 25.12
N GLU A 184 -20.94 0.09 26.24
CA GLU A 184 -20.78 1.51 26.52
C GLU A 184 -19.67 2.13 25.64
N PRO A 185 -19.69 3.46 25.39
CA PRO A 185 -18.67 4.11 24.56
C PRO A 185 -17.23 3.92 25.06
N TRP A 186 -17.03 3.77 26.37
CA TRP A 186 -15.71 3.61 26.99
C TRP A 186 -15.19 2.16 26.93
N GLN A 187 -16.08 1.19 26.75
CA GLN A 187 -15.72 -0.23 26.70
C GLN A 187 -15.12 -0.62 25.35
N ILE A 188 -15.34 0.17 24.31
CA ILE A 188 -14.89 -0.13 22.94
C ILE A 188 -13.95 0.94 22.44
N ILE A 189 -12.76 0.53 22.01
CA ILE A 189 -11.87 1.36 21.22
C ILE A 189 -12.19 1.10 19.75
N HIS A 190 -12.65 2.13 19.06
CA HIS A 190 -12.90 2.07 17.62
C HIS A 190 -11.71 2.65 16.87
N TRP A 191 -10.89 1.76 16.31
CA TRP A 191 -9.81 2.14 15.43
C TRP A 191 -10.34 2.35 14.02
N LYS A 192 -10.16 3.55 13.46
CA LYS A 192 -10.71 3.87 12.14
C LYS A 192 -9.72 4.55 11.20
N ASN A 193 -9.68 4.07 9.96
CA ASN A 193 -9.03 4.75 8.86
C ASN A 193 -10.00 5.75 8.21
N GLY A 194 -10.02 7.00 8.64
CA GLY A 194 -10.92 7.97 8.02
C GLY A 194 -11.01 9.33 8.71
N GLY A 195 -11.72 10.24 8.04
CA GLY A 195 -12.04 11.54 8.62
C GLY A 195 -13.07 11.43 9.75
N ILE A 196 -13.09 12.45 10.61
CA ILE A 196 -13.95 12.52 11.82
C ILE A 196 -15.44 12.35 11.46
N LYS A 197 -15.87 12.88 10.30
CA LYS A 197 -17.27 12.90 9.85
C LYS A 197 -17.88 11.53 9.56
N ARG A 198 -17.07 10.49 9.33
CA ARG A 198 -17.59 9.16 9.03
C ARG A 198 -17.65 8.32 10.28
N MET A 199 -18.77 7.61 10.40
CA MET A 199 -19.05 6.65 11.47
C MET A 199 -18.05 5.49 11.45
N TYR A 200 -17.79 4.96 10.26
CA TYR A 200 -16.83 3.89 10.00
C TYR A 200 -15.67 4.39 9.14
N GLY A 201 -14.53 3.73 9.27
CA GLY A 201 -13.37 3.91 8.42
C GLY A 201 -13.54 3.27 7.04
N GLU A 202 -12.55 3.49 6.19
CA GLU A 202 -12.50 2.90 4.86
C GLU A 202 -11.20 2.14 4.65
N SER A 203 -11.34 0.91 4.17
CA SER A 203 -10.23 0.10 3.70
C SER A 203 -9.46 0.78 2.57
N VAL A 204 -8.15 0.57 2.55
CA VAL A 204 -7.29 0.95 1.43
C VAL A 204 -7.67 0.18 0.15
N MET A 205 -8.29 -0.99 0.31
CA MET A 205 -8.67 -1.89 -0.78
C MET A 205 -10.04 -1.55 -1.40
N LYS A 206 -10.81 -0.64 -0.79
CA LYS A 206 -12.12 -0.22 -1.30
C LYS A 206 -12.16 0.12 -2.80
N PRO A 207 -11.25 0.96 -3.35
CA PRO A 207 -11.25 1.31 -4.78
C PRO A 207 -10.84 0.16 -5.70
N ILE A 208 -10.06 -0.82 -5.21
CA ILE A 208 -9.52 -1.91 -6.04
C ILE A 208 -10.43 -3.12 -6.15
N ARG A 209 -11.50 -3.24 -5.35
CA ARG A 209 -12.43 -4.40 -5.40
C ARG A 209 -12.90 -4.75 -6.81
N ARG A 210 -13.20 -3.75 -7.64
CA ARG A 210 -13.61 -3.99 -9.04
C ARG A 210 -12.44 -4.46 -9.90
N VAL A 211 -11.28 -3.83 -9.72
CA VAL A 211 -10.05 -4.10 -10.49
C VAL A 211 -9.57 -5.52 -10.20
N TYR A 212 -9.61 -5.94 -8.93
CA TYR A 212 -9.35 -7.29 -8.47
C TYR A 212 -10.17 -8.34 -9.23
N LYS A 213 -11.50 -8.22 -9.20
CA LYS A 213 -12.38 -9.19 -9.87
C LYS A 213 -12.12 -9.25 -11.38
N GLN A 214 -11.75 -8.12 -12.00
CA GLN A 214 -11.39 -8.08 -13.42
C GLN A 214 -10.05 -8.76 -13.68
N LEU A 215 -9.05 -8.52 -12.84
CA LEU A 215 -7.72 -9.12 -12.94
C LEU A 215 -7.81 -10.65 -12.76
N GLN A 216 -8.54 -11.13 -11.75
CA GLN A 216 -8.80 -12.55 -11.53
C GLN A 216 -9.41 -13.24 -12.74
N LEU A 217 -10.46 -12.64 -13.31
CA LEU A 217 -11.09 -13.19 -14.51
C LEU A 217 -10.14 -13.21 -15.72
N MET A 218 -9.21 -12.25 -15.83
CA MET A 218 -8.23 -12.22 -16.90
C MET A 218 -7.11 -13.25 -16.71
N GLU A 219 -6.63 -13.41 -15.48
CA GLU A 219 -5.61 -14.40 -15.11
C GLU A 219 -6.16 -15.83 -15.29
N ASP A 220 -7.33 -16.12 -14.73
CA ASP A 220 -8.02 -17.40 -14.91
C ASP A 220 -8.34 -17.66 -16.38
N GLY A 221 -8.84 -16.64 -17.08
CA GLY A 221 -9.13 -16.72 -18.51
C GLY A 221 -7.88 -17.00 -19.35
N MET A 222 -6.72 -16.47 -18.95
CA MET A 222 -5.44 -16.77 -19.60
C MET A 222 -5.02 -18.22 -19.32
N VAL A 223 -5.14 -18.70 -18.08
CA VAL A 223 -4.80 -20.09 -17.71
C VAL A 223 -5.71 -21.07 -18.43
N ILE A 224 -7.03 -20.89 -18.36
CA ILE A 224 -8.03 -21.70 -19.07
C ILE A 224 -7.76 -21.63 -20.58
N GLY A 225 -7.54 -20.43 -21.11
CA GLY A 225 -7.26 -20.21 -22.52
C GLY A 225 -5.96 -20.86 -23.00
N ARG A 226 -4.96 -21.05 -22.13
CA ARG A 226 -3.72 -21.81 -22.41
C ARG A 226 -3.93 -23.31 -22.26
N LEU A 227 -4.64 -23.75 -21.24
CA LEU A 227 -4.93 -25.17 -20.99
C LEU A 227 -5.78 -25.77 -22.13
N THR A 228 -6.92 -25.14 -22.44
CA THR A 228 -7.85 -25.57 -23.51
C THR A 228 -7.25 -25.53 -24.91
N ARG A 229 -6.26 -24.65 -25.16
CA ARG A 229 -5.58 -24.55 -26.46
C ARG A 229 -4.27 -25.33 -26.53
N SER A 230 -3.73 -25.77 -25.41
CA SER A 230 -2.54 -26.65 -25.40
C SER A 230 -2.82 -28.00 -26.06
N HIS A 231 -4.10 -28.33 -26.21
CA HIS A 231 -4.57 -29.52 -26.88
C HIS A 231 -5.01 -29.10 -28.30
N LEU A 232 -4.44 -29.74 -29.32
CA LEU A 232 -4.88 -29.53 -30.70
C LEU A 232 -6.28 -30.11 -30.83
N ARG A 233 -7.22 -29.28 -31.28
CA ARG A 233 -8.57 -29.73 -31.60
C ARG A 233 -8.63 -30.13 -33.05
N TYR A 234 -9.16 -31.30 -33.35
CA TYR A 234 -9.35 -31.76 -34.71
C TYR A 234 -10.79 -31.59 -35.15
N LYS A 235 -10.96 -31.08 -36.37
CA LYS A 235 -12.21 -31.16 -37.11
C LYS A 235 -12.08 -32.35 -38.06
N ILE A 236 -12.80 -33.42 -37.75
CA ILE A 236 -12.83 -34.65 -38.54
C ILE A 236 -14.11 -34.64 -39.38
N LEU A 237 -13.94 -34.47 -40.69
CA LEU A 237 -15.03 -34.59 -41.65
C LEU A 237 -15.20 -36.06 -42.01
N VAL A 238 -16.38 -36.61 -41.72
CA VAL A 238 -16.74 -38.00 -42.03
C VAL A 238 -17.63 -38.01 -43.26
N ASP A 239 -17.29 -38.82 -44.24
CA ASP A 239 -18.11 -38.98 -45.44
C ASP A 239 -19.38 -39.78 -45.09
N THR A 240 -20.53 -39.23 -45.44
CA THR A 240 -21.84 -39.86 -45.22
C THR A 240 -22.67 -39.93 -46.51
N GLU A 241 -22.03 -39.88 -47.68
CA GLU A 241 -22.73 -39.97 -48.98
C GLU A 241 -23.53 -41.28 -49.10
N GLY A 242 -24.81 -41.17 -49.45
CA GLY A 242 -25.69 -42.31 -49.72
C GLY A 242 -26.37 -42.94 -48.50
N MET A 243 -26.17 -42.42 -47.28
CA MET A 243 -26.84 -42.88 -46.06
C MET A 243 -28.06 -42.01 -45.72
N ASP A 244 -29.08 -42.59 -45.09
CA ASP A 244 -30.19 -41.80 -44.51
C ASP A 244 -29.72 -40.99 -43.29
N ALA A 245 -30.44 -39.93 -42.91
CA ALA A 245 -30.05 -39.03 -41.82
C ALA A 245 -29.86 -39.74 -40.47
N GLU A 246 -30.59 -40.84 -40.23
CA GLU A 246 -30.46 -41.65 -39.03
C GLU A 246 -29.22 -42.58 -39.08
N GLU A 247 -28.97 -43.18 -40.24
CA GLU A 247 -27.79 -44.02 -40.50
C GLU A 247 -26.49 -43.21 -40.46
N ALA A 248 -26.48 -42.01 -41.05
CA ALA A 248 -25.35 -41.09 -41.03
C ALA A 248 -24.95 -40.69 -39.60
N ARG A 249 -25.93 -40.42 -38.72
CA ARG A 249 -25.67 -40.13 -37.29
C ARG A 249 -25.09 -41.33 -36.57
N SER A 250 -25.59 -42.54 -36.86
CA SER A 250 -25.06 -43.79 -36.30
C SER A 250 -23.62 -44.03 -36.75
N HIS A 251 -23.32 -43.81 -38.04
CA HIS A 251 -21.98 -43.95 -38.59
C HIS A 251 -20.99 -42.96 -37.97
N VAL A 252 -21.35 -41.68 -37.90
CA VAL A 252 -20.52 -40.66 -37.23
C VAL A 252 -20.28 -41.00 -35.76
N LYS A 253 -21.28 -41.58 -35.07
CA LYS A 253 -21.15 -42.02 -33.67
C LYS A 253 -20.19 -43.23 -33.54
N GLN A 254 -20.25 -44.19 -34.45
CA GLN A 254 -19.32 -45.33 -34.49
C GLN A 254 -17.88 -44.86 -34.73
N VAL A 255 -17.66 -44.00 -35.73
CA VAL A 255 -16.34 -43.41 -36.01
C VAL A 255 -15.81 -42.64 -34.79
N LYS A 256 -16.68 -41.88 -34.12
CA LYS A 256 -16.34 -41.20 -32.85
C LYS A 256 -15.91 -42.18 -31.75
N GLU A 257 -16.59 -43.32 -31.61
CA GLU A 257 -16.26 -44.36 -30.63
C GLU A 257 -14.95 -45.10 -30.95
N ASP A 258 -14.62 -45.27 -32.23
CA ASP A 258 -13.37 -45.93 -32.64
C ASP A 258 -12.15 -45.00 -32.49
N PHE A 259 -12.30 -43.70 -32.76
CA PHE A 259 -11.27 -42.72 -32.45
C PHE A 259 -11.01 -42.60 -30.94
N LYS A 260 -12.06 -42.74 -30.10
CA LYS A 260 -11.93 -42.78 -28.64
C LYS A 260 -11.13 -43.97 -28.11
N LYS A 261 -11.06 -45.09 -28.85
CA LYS A 261 -10.40 -46.33 -28.40
C LYS A 261 -8.89 -46.36 -28.66
N LYS A 262 -8.32 -45.44 -29.46
CA LYS A 262 -6.87 -45.36 -29.67
C LYS A 262 -6.17 -44.81 -28.42
N ARG A 263 -5.89 -45.72 -27.49
CA ARG A 263 -5.08 -45.49 -26.29
C ARG A 263 -3.62 -45.24 -26.66
N MET A 264 -3.01 -44.23 -26.06
CA MET A 264 -1.57 -44.02 -26.16
C MET A 264 -0.84 -45.05 -25.29
N ILE A 265 0.06 -45.80 -25.89
CA ILE A 265 1.02 -46.63 -25.15
C ILE A 265 2.10 -45.70 -24.63
N ASN A 266 2.34 -45.69 -23.32
CA ASN A 266 3.45 -44.93 -22.76
C ASN A 266 4.78 -45.58 -23.22
N PRO A 267 5.60 -44.90 -24.04
CA PRO A 267 6.79 -45.50 -24.66
C PRO A 267 7.88 -45.87 -23.65
N VAL A 268 7.80 -45.36 -22.41
CA VAL A 268 8.79 -45.60 -21.36
C VAL A 268 8.44 -46.83 -20.50
N THR A 269 7.16 -47.03 -20.18
CA THR A 269 6.72 -48.09 -19.25
C THR A 269 6.05 -49.27 -19.92
N GLY A 270 5.68 -49.17 -21.21
CA GLY A 270 5.00 -50.23 -21.96
C GLY A 270 3.63 -50.63 -21.40
N GLN A 271 3.15 -49.95 -20.35
CA GLN A 271 1.84 -50.18 -19.77
C GLN A 271 0.79 -49.39 -20.54
N LEU A 272 -0.35 -50.04 -20.78
CA LEU A 272 -1.56 -49.41 -21.29
C LEU A 272 -2.06 -48.42 -20.24
N ASP A 273 -1.70 -47.15 -20.40
CA ASP A 273 -2.22 -46.12 -19.53
C ASP A 273 -3.73 -46.02 -19.75
N THR A 274 -4.45 -46.58 -18.80
CA THR A 274 -5.92 -46.63 -18.72
C THR A 274 -6.43 -45.40 -17.98
N SER A 275 -5.53 -44.50 -17.56
CA SER A 275 -5.86 -43.16 -17.08
C SER A 275 -6.71 -42.46 -18.14
N THR A 276 -8.02 -42.50 -17.92
CA THR A 276 -9.02 -41.79 -18.68
C THR A 276 -8.63 -40.32 -18.62
N ASN A 277 -7.99 -39.80 -19.67
CA ASN A 277 -7.79 -38.35 -19.79
C ASN A 277 -9.19 -37.73 -19.91
N PRO A 278 -9.72 -37.07 -18.86
CA PRO A 278 -11.09 -36.57 -18.88
C PRO A 278 -11.25 -35.42 -19.88
N LEU A 279 -10.15 -34.79 -20.32
CA LEU A 279 -10.13 -33.69 -21.29
C LEU A 279 -10.18 -34.14 -22.75
N SER A 280 -9.90 -35.43 -23.05
CA SER A 280 -9.96 -35.95 -24.43
C SER A 280 -11.40 -36.09 -24.97
N ALA A 281 -12.41 -35.97 -24.10
CA ALA A 281 -13.79 -36.36 -24.42
C ALA A 281 -14.63 -35.27 -25.11
N GLU A 282 -14.25 -33.99 -25.03
CA GLU A 282 -15.12 -32.87 -25.41
C GLU A 282 -14.67 -32.05 -26.63
N GLU A 283 -13.47 -32.28 -27.19
CA GLU A 283 -12.83 -31.23 -28.00
C GLU A 283 -12.77 -31.47 -29.52
N ASP A 284 -12.94 -32.71 -30.00
CA ASP A 284 -12.92 -33.02 -31.44
C ASP A 284 -14.31 -32.95 -32.08
N PHE A 285 -14.41 -32.19 -33.17
CA PHE A 285 -15.66 -32.02 -33.92
C PHE A 285 -15.75 -33.07 -35.02
N PHE A 286 -16.77 -33.93 -34.93
CA PHE A 286 -17.13 -34.88 -35.98
C PHE A 286 -18.31 -34.32 -36.76
N ILE A 287 -18.11 -34.05 -38.05
CA ILE A 287 -19.13 -33.47 -38.92
C ILE A 287 -19.31 -34.39 -40.13
N GLY A 288 -20.54 -34.87 -40.34
CA GLY A 288 -20.92 -35.60 -41.55
C GLY A 288 -20.96 -34.63 -42.73
N VAL A 289 -20.28 -34.97 -43.82
CA VAL A 289 -20.27 -34.19 -45.06
C VAL A 289 -20.77 -35.03 -46.23
N THR A 290 -21.35 -34.35 -47.23
CA THR A 290 -21.79 -34.93 -48.51
C THR A 290 -20.91 -34.37 -49.64
N LYS A 291 -20.98 -35.01 -50.81
CA LYS A 291 -20.29 -34.80 -52.12
C LYS A 291 -19.53 -33.50 -52.42
N ASP A 292 -19.94 -32.35 -51.89
CA ASP A 292 -19.26 -31.06 -52.06
C ASP A 292 -18.02 -30.89 -51.13
N SER A 293 -17.84 -31.74 -50.12
CA SER A 293 -16.68 -31.71 -49.21
C SER A 293 -16.11 -33.10 -48.99
N LYS A 294 -14.81 -33.27 -49.24
CA LYS A 294 -14.09 -34.52 -48.99
C LYS A 294 -13.90 -34.74 -47.48
N ALA A 295 -13.84 -36.01 -47.07
CA ALA A 295 -13.35 -36.38 -45.75
C ALA A 295 -11.91 -35.87 -45.57
N ASP A 296 -11.72 -35.05 -44.55
CA ASP A 296 -10.45 -34.39 -44.23
C ASP A 296 -10.36 -34.19 -42.72
N VAL A 297 -9.12 -34.16 -42.21
CA VAL A 297 -8.81 -33.88 -40.82
C VAL A 297 -8.12 -32.53 -40.76
N GLY A 298 -8.90 -31.50 -40.43
CA GLY A 298 -8.39 -30.15 -40.23
C GLY A 298 -8.01 -29.93 -38.77
N ALA A 299 -6.78 -29.48 -38.50
CA ALA A 299 -6.45 -28.96 -37.17
C ALA A 299 -7.09 -27.57 -37.00
N LEU A 300 -7.92 -27.42 -35.96
CA LEU A 300 -8.42 -26.11 -35.55
C LEU A 300 -7.30 -25.43 -34.75
N GLN A 301 -6.49 -24.64 -35.44
CA GLN A 301 -5.45 -23.88 -34.77
C GLN A 301 -6.10 -22.76 -33.94
N GLY A 302 -5.88 -22.78 -32.63
CA GLY A 302 -6.31 -21.71 -31.74
C GLY A 302 -5.66 -20.38 -32.12
N ALA A 303 -6.34 -19.25 -31.86
CA ALA A 303 -5.82 -17.92 -32.17
C ALA A 303 -4.41 -17.70 -31.55
N MET A 304 -3.43 -17.30 -32.38
CA MET A 304 -2.00 -17.20 -32.03
C MET A 304 -1.62 -16.01 -31.11
N ASN A 305 -2.51 -15.06 -30.85
CA ASN A 305 -2.19 -13.81 -30.16
C ASN A 305 -2.31 -13.89 -28.61
N LEU A 306 -1.68 -14.89 -27.97
CA LEU A 306 -1.64 -15.01 -26.49
C LEU A 306 -0.42 -14.32 -25.84
N GLY A 307 0.52 -13.82 -26.63
CA GLY A 307 1.77 -13.22 -26.12
C GLY A 307 1.59 -11.83 -25.49
N ASN A 308 0.44 -11.18 -25.66
CA ASN A 308 0.21 -9.82 -25.17
C ASN A 308 -0.21 -9.84 -23.69
N ILE A 309 0.75 -10.09 -22.79
CA ILE A 309 0.58 -9.97 -21.33
C ILE A 309 0.33 -8.49 -20.90
N ARG A 310 0.46 -7.55 -21.84
CA ARG A 310 0.31 -6.10 -21.62
C ARG A 310 -1.02 -5.69 -21.00
N ASP A 311 -2.11 -6.38 -21.34
CA ASP A 311 -3.42 -6.09 -20.75
C ASP A 311 -3.46 -6.45 -19.26
N VAL A 312 -2.87 -7.60 -18.89
CA VAL A 312 -2.72 -8.02 -17.48
C VAL A 312 -1.80 -7.04 -16.73
N GLU A 313 -0.68 -6.65 -17.34
CA GLU A 313 0.24 -5.64 -16.76
C GLU A 313 -0.47 -4.29 -16.53
N TYR A 314 -1.38 -3.88 -17.40
CA TYR A 314 -2.18 -2.67 -17.21
C TYR A 314 -3.09 -2.78 -15.98
N PHE A 315 -3.80 -3.90 -15.82
CA PHE A 315 -4.66 -4.11 -14.63
C PHE A 315 -3.85 -4.25 -13.35
N GLN A 316 -2.68 -4.89 -13.38
CA GLN A 316 -1.75 -4.94 -12.26
C GLN A 316 -1.24 -3.53 -11.89
N THR A 317 -0.91 -2.70 -12.89
CA THR A 317 -0.54 -1.29 -12.68
C THR A 317 -1.68 -0.52 -12.02
N LYS A 318 -2.91 -0.73 -12.49
CA LYS A 318 -4.11 -0.10 -11.94
C LYS A 318 -4.40 -0.56 -10.52
N LEU A 319 -4.09 -1.82 -10.19
CA LEU A 319 -4.18 -2.37 -8.84
C LEU A 319 -3.23 -1.62 -7.89
N PHE A 320 -1.94 -1.52 -8.24
CA PHE A 320 -0.96 -0.76 -7.44
C PHE A 320 -1.29 0.71 -7.30
N ALA A 321 -1.77 1.35 -8.37
CA ALA A 321 -2.24 2.74 -8.32
C ALA A 321 -3.43 2.91 -7.36
N GLY A 322 -4.33 1.94 -7.29
CA GLY A 322 -5.45 1.94 -6.36
C GLY A 322 -5.05 1.67 -4.90
N LEU A 323 -4.09 0.79 -4.69
CA LEU A 323 -3.46 0.52 -3.38
C LEU A 323 -2.57 1.68 -2.92
N LYS A 324 -2.13 2.56 -3.83
CA LYS A 324 -1.17 3.65 -3.58
C LYS A 324 0.18 3.15 -3.06
N VAL A 325 0.55 1.94 -3.46
CA VAL A 325 1.85 1.34 -3.15
C VAL A 325 2.72 1.40 -4.41
N PRO A 326 3.93 1.98 -4.32
CA PRO A 326 4.88 1.97 -5.43
C PRO A 326 5.24 0.54 -5.87
N LYS A 327 5.29 0.29 -7.17
CA LYS A 327 5.63 -1.04 -7.72
C LYS A 327 7.05 -1.48 -7.35
N ALA A 328 7.97 -0.52 -7.23
CA ALA A 328 9.34 -0.75 -6.82
C ALA A 328 9.44 -1.48 -5.47
N PHE A 329 8.49 -1.23 -4.55
CA PHE A 329 8.53 -1.80 -3.20
C PHE A 329 8.17 -3.28 -3.15
N VAL A 330 7.40 -3.77 -4.14
CA VAL A 330 7.01 -5.19 -4.25
C VAL A 330 7.96 -5.97 -5.17
N GLY A 331 9.02 -5.32 -5.70
CA GLY A 331 10.01 -5.97 -6.56
C GLY A 331 9.50 -6.33 -7.96
N LEU A 332 8.34 -5.79 -8.37
CA LEU A 332 7.70 -6.07 -9.66
C LEU A 332 8.15 -5.16 -10.80
N GLU A 333 8.99 -4.16 -10.50
CA GLU A 333 9.48 -3.21 -11.50
C GLU A 333 10.80 -3.69 -12.13
N LYS A 334 10.79 -3.84 -13.46
CA LYS A 334 11.95 -4.32 -14.24
C LYS A 334 12.96 -3.22 -14.62
N ASP A 335 12.59 -1.94 -14.50
CA ASP A 335 13.41 -0.79 -14.91
C ASP A 335 13.54 0.27 -13.79
N VAL A 336 14.28 -0.06 -12.72
CA VAL A 336 14.60 0.88 -11.62
C VAL A 336 15.69 1.88 -12.04
N LYS A 337 15.49 2.58 -13.16
CA LYS A 337 16.52 3.48 -13.74
C LYS A 337 16.51 4.91 -13.18
N ALA A 338 15.47 5.32 -12.47
CA ALA A 338 15.35 6.68 -11.93
C ALA A 338 15.18 6.70 -10.40
N LYS A 339 16.31 6.65 -9.66
CA LYS A 339 16.33 6.76 -8.18
C LYS A 339 15.57 7.98 -7.64
N ALA A 340 15.53 9.09 -8.39
CA ALA A 340 14.80 10.29 -8.03
C ALA A 340 13.27 10.11 -8.04
N THR A 341 12.73 9.29 -8.95
CA THR A 341 11.30 9.00 -9.04
C THR A 341 10.84 8.15 -7.85
N VAL A 342 11.63 7.13 -7.49
CA VAL A 342 11.36 6.27 -6.32
C VAL A 342 11.30 7.08 -5.02
N VAL A 343 12.17 8.08 -4.88
CA VAL A 343 12.18 8.99 -3.73
C VAL A 343 10.90 9.82 -3.64
N GLU A 344 10.33 10.26 -4.76
CA GLU A 344 9.07 11.01 -4.75
C GLU A 344 7.84 10.10 -4.52
N GLU A 345 7.88 8.88 -5.04
CA GLU A 345 6.87 7.86 -4.79
C GLU A 345 6.81 7.44 -3.31
N ASP A 346 7.97 7.30 -2.66
CA ASP A 346 8.08 7.02 -1.22
C ASP A 346 7.35 8.07 -0.37
N ILE A 347 7.37 9.34 -0.79
CA ILE A 347 6.74 10.43 -0.04
C ILE A 347 5.22 10.40 -0.17
N GLN A 348 4.71 10.07 -1.36
CA GLN A 348 3.27 9.90 -1.54
C GLN A 348 2.77 8.70 -0.73
N PHE A 349 3.57 7.64 -0.66
CA PHE A 349 3.30 6.49 0.18
C PHE A 349 3.33 6.85 1.67
N ALA A 350 4.36 7.56 2.14
CA ALA A 350 4.47 8.02 3.53
C ALA A 350 3.29 8.90 3.96
N ARG A 351 2.80 9.78 3.09
CA ARG A 351 1.56 10.56 3.35
C ARG A 351 0.32 9.68 3.48
N THR A 352 0.26 8.57 2.76
CA THR A 352 -0.85 7.62 2.84
C THR A 352 -0.79 6.80 4.12
N VAL A 353 0.40 6.28 4.49
CA VAL A 353 0.67 5.64 5.79
C VAL A 353 0.36 6.58 6.96
N GLY A 354 0.66 7.87 6.82
CA GLY A 354 0.33 8.90 7.80
C GLY A 354 -1.17 8.99 8.15
N ARG A 355 -2.07 8.60 7.24
CA ARG A 355 -3.52 8.54 7.50
C ARG A 355 -3.88 7.36 8.41
N ILE A 356 -3.24 6.22 8.22
CA ILE A 356 -3.39 5.04 9.08
C ILE A 356 -2.85 5.36 10.48
N ARG A 357 -1.65 5.94 10.57
CA ARG A 357 -1.08 6.40 11.84
C ARG A 357 -1.96 7.42 12.58
N LYS A 358 -2.70 8.26 11.86
CA LYS A 358 -3.69 9.16 12.50
C LYS A 358 -4.82 8.38 13.17
N GLY A 359 -5.29 7.31 12.54
CA GLY A 359 -6.27 6.37 13.13
C GLY A 359 -5.70 5.69 14.38
N LEU A 360 -4.48 5.15 14.29
CA LEU A 360 -3.78 4.52 15.42
C LEU A 360 -3.58 5.50 16.59
N ARG A 361 -3.13 6.73 16.31
CA ARG A 361 -2.95 7.78 17.33
C ARG A 361 -4.26 8.10 18.05
N ALA A 362 -5.39 8.13 17.33
CA ALA A 362 -6.69 8.40 17.93
C ALA A 362 -7.11 7.27 18.88
N GLY A 363 -6.95 6.01 18.49
CA GLY A 363 -7.27 4.87 19.37
C GLY A 363 -6.31 4.75 20.56
N LEU A 364 -5.00 4.94 20.35
CA LEU A 364 -4.01 4.99 21.44
C LEU A 364 -4.34 6.09 22.45
N ARG A 365 -4.76 7.26 21.96
CA ARG A 365 -5.19 8.37 22.81
C ARG A 365 -6.39 7.97 23.67
N GLN A 366 -7.38 7.29 23.12
CA GLN A 366 -8.52 6.76 23.89
C GLN A 366 -8.06 5.79 24.98
N VAL A 367 -7.18 4.83 24.65
CA VAL A 367 -6.66 3.83 25.61
C VAL A 367 -5.96 4.53 26.78
N PHE A 368 -5.08 5.48 26.48
CA PHE A 368 -4.33 6.22 27.48
C PHE A 368 -5.22 7.12 28.32
N ASP A 369 -6.17 7.82 27.70
CA ASP A 369 -7.12 8.68 28.41
C ASP A 369 -7.99 7.85 29.37
N TYR A 370 -8.45 6.66 28.97
CA TYR A 370 -9.20 5.76 29.85
C TYR A 370 -8.38 5.27 31.04
N GLN A 371 -7.14 4.82 30.84
CA GLN A 371 -6.29 4.40 31.95
C GLN A 371 -6.01 5.57 32.92
N LEU A 372 -5.78 6.78 32.40
CA LEU A 372 -5.56 7.96 33.24
C LEU A 372 -6.80 8.30 34.07
N VAL A 373 -7.99 8.28 33.46
CA VAL A 373 -9.26 8.52 34.16
C VAL A 373 -9.49 7.47 35.25
N LEU A 374 -9.25 6.19 34.96
CA LEU A 374 -9.35 5.12 35.96
C LEU A 374 -8.34 5.29 37.10
N SER A 375 -7.18 5.89 36.82
CA SER A 375 -6.16 6.23 37.82
C SER A 375 -6.47 7.54 38.58
N GLY A 376 -7.63 8.17 38.33
CA GLY A 376 -8.06 9.42 38.95
C GLY A 376 -7.42 10.69 38.36
N ILE A 377 -6.74 10.60 37.21
CA ILE A 377 -6.10 11.73 36.53
C ILE A 377 -6.99 12.16 35.36
N THR A 378 -7.48 13.40 35.36
CA THR A 378 -8.26 13.93 34.24
C THR A 378 -7.34 14.35 33.09
N PRO A 379 -7.40 13.68 31.91
CA PRO A 379 -6.53 14.01 30.79
C PRO A 379 -6.97 15.35 30.15
N THR A 380 -6.01 16.25 29.97
CA THR A 380 -6.10 17.45 29.14
C THR A 380 -5.25 17.28 27.87
N ASP A 381 -5.44 18.10 26.83
CA ASP A 381 -4.69 18.03 25.57
C ASP A 381 -3.15 18.02 25.73
N ASP A 382 -2.63 18.69 26.77
CA ASP A 382 -1.18 18.82 27.02
C ASP A 382 -0.61 17.77 28.00
N THR A 383 -1.38 16.74 28.35
CA THR A 383 -0.98 15.78 29.40
C THR A 383 0.16 14.87 28.97
N TYR A 384 0.16 14.45 27.70
CA TYR A 384 1.19 13.60 27.11
C TYR A 384 1.30 13.82 25.61
N GLN A 385 2.46 13.51 25.05
CA GLN A 385 2.74 13.55 23.62
C GLN A 385 3.13 12.17 23.10
N ILE A 386 2.47 11.75 22.03
CA ILE A 386 2.78 10.49 21.33
C ILE A 386 3.69 10.80 20.13
N HIS A 387 4.93 10.34 20.18
CA HIS A 387 5.89 10.41 19.08
C HIS A 387 6.02 9.04 18.41
N PHE A 388 5.70 8.99 17.12
CA PHE A 388 5.93 7.80 16.31
C PHE A 388 7.33 7.90 15.70
N ALA A 389 7.98 6.76 15.49
CA ALA A 389 9.19 6.70 14.68
C ALA A 389 8.94 7.31 13.29
N PRO A 390 9.91 8.01 12.67
CA PRO A 390 9.76 8.58 11.32
C PRO A 390 9.32 7.50 10.32
N ILE A 391 8.48 7.80 9.31
CA ILE A 391 8.01 6.80 8.32
C ILE A 391 9.14 6.43 7.34
N SER A 392 9.89 7.41 6.84
CA SER A 392 11.00 7.17 5.91
C SER A 392 12.24 7.95 6.34
N MET A 393 13.42 7.35 6.17
CA MET A 393 14.70 8.06 6.34
C MET A 393 14.87 9.16 5.29
N VAL A 394 14.20 9.02 4.13
CA VAL A 394 14.18 10.04 3.07
C VAL A 394 13.49 11.32 3.55
N ASP A 395 12.40 11.20 4.32
CA ASP A 395 11.71 12.35 4.91
C ASP A 395 12.60 13.09 5.91
N GLU A 396 13.40 12.37 6.71
CA GLU A 396 14.36 13.00 7.62
C GLU A 396 15.46 13.72 6.87
N MET A 397 16.07 13.05 5.88
CA MET A 397 17.08 13.66 5.03
C MET A 397 16.56 14.94 4.35
N ARG A 398 15.29 14.95 3.91
CA ARG A 398 14.65 16.16 3.35
C ARG A 398 14.44 17.27 4.37
N LYS A 399 14.10 16.95 5.62
CA LYS A 399 14.04 17.96 6.70
C LYS A 399 15.40 18.60 6.92
N TRP A 400 16.46 17.78 6.97
CA TRP A 400 17.83 18.26 7.10
C TRP A 400 18.29 19.08 5.90
N THR A 401 17.94 18.70 4.67
CA THR A 401 18.28 19.51 3.48
C THR A 401 17.49 20.82 3.45
N MET A 402 16.23 20.82 3.89
CA MET A 402 15.43 22.03 4.03
C MET A 402 16.00 22.97 5.09
N GLU A 403 16.42 22.44 6.25
CA GLU A 403 17.07 23.21 7.31
C GLU A 403 18.41 23.78 6.84
N LYS A 404 19.20 22.99 6.12
CA LYS A 404 20.43 23.45 5.48
C LYS A 404 20.15 24.59 4.49
N LEU A 405 19.15 24.44 3.64
CA LEU A 405 18.76 25.48 2.67
C LEU A 405 18.29 26.76 3.38
N LYS A 406 17.47 26.63 4.44
CA LYS A 406 17.05 27.78 5.27
C LYS A 406 18.26 28.48 5.91
N ALA A 407 19.24 27.73 6.39
CA ALA A 407 20.46 28.28 6.96
C ALA A 407 21.33 28.99 5.90
N GLU A 408 21.43 28.43 4.70
CA GLU A 408 22.13 29.07 3.57
C GLU A 408 21.43 30.37 3.14
N VAL A 409 20.11 30.35 3.00
CA VAL A 409 19.31 31.55 2.68
C VAL A 409 19.47 32.61 3.78
N ALA A 410 19.41 32.22 5.05
CA ALA A 410 19.64 33.13 6.18
C ALA A 410 21.05 33.73 6.16
N LYS A 411 22.07 32.96 5.73
CA LYS A 411 23.44 33.45 5.57
C LYS A 411 23.53 34.48 4.43
N ILE A 412 22.92 34.21 3.28
CA ILE A 412 22.91 35.12 2.12
C ILE A 412 22.26 36.46 2.50
N TYR A 413 21.09 36.44 3.14
CA TYR A 413 20.43 37.66 3.58
C TYR A 413 21.17 38.42 4.68
N ARG A 414 22.07 37.75 5.42
CA ARG A 414 22.90 38.41 6.44
C ARG A 414 24.17 39.03 5.85
N VAL A 415 24.79 38.37 4.87
CA VAL A 415 26.11 38.75 4.33
C VAL A 415 25.99 39.61 3.07
N ASP A 416 25.11 39.24 2.13
CA ASP A 416 25.08 39.81 0.79
C ASP A 416 24.04 40.94 0.64
N ILE A 417 23.00 40.96 1.50
CA ILE A 417 21.92 41.97 1.46
C ILE A 417 21.64 42.51 2.88
N PRO A 418 22.41 43.49 3.38
CA PRO A 418 22.30 44.01 4.76
C PRO A 418 21.07 44.92 4.98
N LEU A 419 19.92 44.60 4.40
CA LEU A 419 18.66 45.35 4.57
C LEU A 419 17.76 44.79 5.68
N LEU A 420 17.97 43.53 6.08
CA LEU A 420 17.11 42.84 7.05
C LEU A 420 17.79 42.74 8.42
N SER A 421 17.04 43.01 9.49
CA SER A 421 17.54 42.84 10.86
C SER A 421 17.73 41.35 11.21
N ASP A 422 18.74 41.03 12.02
CA ASP A 422 19.00 39.66 12.51
C ASP A 422 17.74 39.05 13.16
N ARG A 423 16.97 39.86 13.88
CA ARG A 423 15.69 39.46 14.48
C ARG A 423 14.65 39.05 13.43
N PHE A 424 14.58 39.76 12.32
CA PHE A 424 13.67 39.42 11.21
C PHE A 424 14.09 38.11 10.54
N ILE A 425 15.40 37.89 10.37
CA ILE A 425 15.92 36.66 9.75
C ILE A 425 15.62 35.43 10.62
N LEU A 426 15.91 35.51 11.92
CA LEU A 426 15.65 34.43 12.88
C LEU A 426 14.15 34.10 13.01
N LYS A 427 13.29 35.12 12.95
CA LYS A 427 11.84 34.94 13.06
C LYS A 427 11.21 34.36 11.79
N HIS A 428 11.56 34.89 10.62
CA HIS A 428 10.86 34.55 9.37
C HIS A 428 11.47 33.37 8.62
N PHE A 429 12.78 33.17 8.66
CA PHE A 429 13.44 32.08 7.93
C PHE A 429 13.67 30.84 8.81
N LEU A 430 14.06 31.04 10.07
CA LEU A 430 14.29 29.95 11.03
C LEU A 430 13.05 29.58 11.84
N GLY A 431 12.04 30.46 11.92
CA GLY A 431 10.75 30.17 12.53
C GLY A 431 10.78 30.07 14.05
N LEU A 432 11.80 30.66 14.70
CA LEU A 432 11.96 30.64 16.15
C LEU A 432 10.89 31.52 16.82
N PRO A 433 10.30 31.09 17.95
CA PRO A 433 9.39 31.93 18.73
C PRO A 433 10.15 33.13 19.34
N ASP A 434 9.44 34.25 19.56
CA ASP A 434 10.04 35.51 20.01
C ASP A 434 10.82 35.37 21.35
N GLU A 435 10.41 34.43 22.21
CA GLU A 435 11.06 34.12 23.48
C GLU A 435 12.44 33.46 23.29
N GLU A 436 12.52 32.48 22.38
CA GLU A 436 13.78 31.81 22.03
C GLU A 436 14.74 32.75 21.28
N ILE A 437 14.22 33.66 20.45
CA ILE A 437 15.04 34.68 19.76
C ILE A 437 15.74 35.60 20.78
N GLN A 438 15.06 35.98 21.87
CA GLN A 438 15.69 36.79 22.92
C GLN A 438 16.76 36.02 23.69
N ALA A 439 16.55 34.72 23.92
CA ALA A 439 17.55 33.86 24.55
C ALA A 439 18.79 33.72 23.66
N VAL A 440 18.61 33.42 22.36
CA VAL A 440 19.71 33.27 21.39
C VAL A 440 20.46 34.58 21.13
N LEU A 441 19.80 35.74 21.20
CA LEU A 441 20.47 37.04 21.08
C LEU A 441 21.24 37.44 22.36
N ARG A 442 20.82 36.95 23.53
CA ARG A 442 21.53 37.16 24.82
C ARG A 442 22.72 36.23 24.95
N GLU A 443 22.56 34.96 24.60
CA GLU A 443 23.64 33.99 24.49
C GLU A 443 24.26 34.13 23.09
N LYS A 444 25.09 35.15 22.85
CA LYS A 444 26.05 35.05 21.75
C LYS A 444 27.00 33.91 22.10
N PRO A 445 26.99 32.74 21.42
CA PRO A 445 28.07 31.78 21.61
C PRO A 445 29.37 32.48 21.20
N GLU A 446 30.43 32.29 21.98
CA GLU A 446 31.77 32.68 21.56
C GLU A 446 31.98 32.11 20.14
N PRO A 447 32.51 32.91 19.19
CA PRO A 447 32.78 32.39 17.87
C PRO A 447 33.72 31.20 18.06
N LEU A 448 33.25 29.99 17.68
CA LEU A 448 34.12 28.83 17.53
C LEU A 448 35.23 29.29 16.60
N THR A 449 36.40 29.56 17.16
CA THR A 449 37.60 29.85 16.38
C THR A 449 37.81 28.61 15.54
N LEU A 450 37.53 28.72 14.23
CA LEU A 450 37.97 27.72 13.27
C LEU A 450 39.44 27.47 13.58
N PRO A 451 39.87 26.25 13.90
CA PRO A 451 41.28 26.00 14.15
C PRO A 451 42.01 26.50 12.90
N SER A 452 42.85 27.52 13.10
CA SER A 452 43.70 28.09 12.07
C SER A 452 44.30 26.93 11.30
N THR A 453 44.31 27.02 9.97
CA THR A 453 44.95 26.10 9.04
C THR A 453 46.46 25.99 9.31
N LYS A 454 46.85 25.38 10.43
CA LYS A 454 48.16 24.78 10.58
C LYS A 454 48.11 23.56 9.70
N LYS A 455 48.87 23.62 8.60
CA LYS A 455 49.21 22.49 7.73
C LYS A 455 49.52 21.26 8.60
N ALA A 456 48.53 20.43 8.84
CA ALA A 456 48.70 19.13 9.44
C ALA A 456 49.05 18.19 8.30
N THR A 457 50.34 17.88 8.20
CA THR A 457 50.87 16.79 7.38
C THR A 457 50.02 15.55 7.61
N THR A 458 49.45 15.00 6.54
CA THR A 458 48.63 13.80 6.51
C THR A 458 49.24 12.68 7.38
N PRO A 459 48.59 12.23 8.46
CA PRO A 459 48.97 10.96 9.06
C PRO A 459 48.38 9.86 8.18
N SER A 460 49.24 9.17 7.45
CA SER A 460 48.88 7.91 6.80
C SER A 460 48.42 6.93 7.89
N LEU A 461 47.18 6.46 7.78
CA LEU A 461 46.65 5.37 8.58
C LEU A 461 47.48 4.11 8.28
N ARG A 462 48.47 3.82 9.13
CA ARG A 462 49.07 2.48 9.21
C ARG A 462 48.04 1.56 9.85
N ILE A 463 47.53 0.63 9.04
CA ILE A 463 46.78 -0.53 9.51
C ILE A 463 47.72 -1.36 10.38
N ALA A 464 47.42 -1.48 11.66
CA ALA A 464 48.13 -2.34 12.59
C ALA A 464 47.86 -3.81 12.21
N GLN A 465 48.92 -4.50 11.77
CA GLN A 465 48.93 -5.95 11.65
C GLN A 465 48.85 -6.58 13.04
N VAL A 466 47.74 -7.24 13.35
CA VAL A 466 47.66 -8.18 14.47
C VAL A 466 48.45 -9.43 14.06
N THR A 467 49.60 -9.63 14.72
CA THR A 467 50.38 -10.86 14.65
C THR A 467 49.99 -11.74 15.84
N GLY A 468 49.35 -12.86 15.53
CA GLY A 468 49.09 -13.96 16.46
C GLY A 468 49.35 -15.27 15.72
N THR A 469 50.53 -15.84 15.97
CA THR A 469 51.03 -17.11 15.44
C THR A 469 50.29 -18.31 16.02
N THR A 470 49.89 -19.26 15.16
CA THR A 470 50.12 -20.74 15.21
C THR A 470 49.19 -21.38 14.17
N THR A 471 49.67 -22.06 13.12
CA THR A 471 49.76 -23.54 13.02
C THR A 471 50.29 -23.90 11.60
N PRO A 472 51.06 -25.00 11.38
CA PRO A 472 52.00 -25.10 10.26
C PRO A 472 51.51 -25.84 9.00
N ALA A 473 52.29 -25.62 7.91
CA ALA A 473 52.63 -26.49 6.77
C ALA A 473 51.53 -26.97 5.80
N ALA A 474 51.55 -26.46 4.56
CA ALA A 474 52.07 -27.12 3.33
C ALA A 474 50.96 -27.95 2.62
N THR A 475 50.61 -27.80 1.33
CA THR A 475 51.44 -28.01 0.13
C THR A 475 50.62 -27.68 -1.15
N SER A 476 51.33 -27.22 -2.17
CA SER A 476 51.06 -27.04 -3.61
C SER A 476 49.69 -27.43 -4.23
N MET A 477 49.18 -26.55 -5.11
CA MET A 477 49.27 -26.70 -6.57
C MET A 477 48.48 -25.58 -7.30
N ARG A 478 49.19 -24.80 -8.12
CA ARG A 478 48.69 -24.20 -9.38
C ARG A 478 49.19 -25.14 -10.51
N PRO A 479 48.80 -25.06 -11.81
CA PRO A 479 48.42 -23.83 -12.55
C PRO A 479 47.46 -24.03 -13.77
N LYS A 480 47.40 -22.97 -14.60
CA LYS A 480 47.04 -22.88 -16.04
C LYS A 480 45.57 -22.51 -16.32
N ALA A 481 45.25 -21.62 -17.27
CA ALA A 481 46.02 -20.81 -18.23
C ALA A 481 45.04 -19.78 -18.87
N VAL A 482 45.42 -18.50 -19.05
CA VAL A 482 45.77 -17.83 -20.35
C VAL A 482 44.48 -17.42 -21.10
N VAL A 483 44.17 -16.16 -21.44
CA VAL A 483 44.85 -15.21 -22.34
C VAL A 483 44.35 -13.77 -22.09
N SER A 484 45.26 -12.83 -22.35
CA SER A 484 45.25 -11.37 -22.47
C SER A 484 43.99 -10.63 -22.95
N HIS A 485 43.77 -9.43 -22.42
CA HIS A 485 44.15 -8.20 -23.15
C HIS A 485 44.32 -7.00 -22.22
N GLN A 486 45.38 -6.28 -22.54
CA GLN A 486 45.89 -5.04 -21.99
C GLN A 486 45.09 -3.92 -22.66
N ASP A 487 44.45 -3.04 -21.89
CA ASP A 487 44.01 -1.74 -22.39
C ASP A 487 43.99 -0.72 -21.25
N ASP A 488 44.32 0.51 -21.61
CA ASP A 488 44.96 1.49 -20.76
C ASP A 488 44.12 2.02 -19.58
N GLY A 489 44.78 2.13 -18.43
CA GLY A 489 44.28 2.86 -17.27
C GLY A 489 44.33 4.37 -17.50
N LYS A 490 43.32 4.92 -18.18
CA LYS A 490 42.92 6.33 -18.15
C LYS A 490 41.40 6.37 -18.25
N ASP A 491 40.72 6.69 -17.15
CA ASP A 491 39.39 7.36 -17.15
C ASP A 491 38.73 7.54 -15.77
N ARG A 492 39.49 7.61 -14.66
CA ARG A 492 38.88 7.88 -13.33
C ARG A 492 39.47 9.05 -12.56
N LEU A 493 40.17 9.96 -13.22
CA LEU A 493 40.68 11.20 -12.61
C LEU A 493 40.24 12.50 -13.30
N ASP A 494 39.62 12.44 -14.48
CA ASP A 494 39.32 13.65 -15.25
C ASP A 494 38.08 14.40 -14.74
N GLY A 495 37.14 13.73 -14.06
CA GLY A 495 35.95 14.40 -13.51
C GLY A 495 36.23 15.33 -12.34
N ILE A 496 37.23 15.01 -11.51
CA ILE A 496 37.60 15.86 -10.37
C ILE A 496 38.54 16.97 -10.85
N HIS A 497 39.49 16.69 -11.75
CA HIS A 497 40.40 17.72 -12.26
C HIS A 497 39.68 18.78 -13.09
N ILE A 498 38.66 18.41 -13.90
CA ILE A 498 37.87 19.37 -14.67
C ILE A 498 37.00 20.24 -13.75
N ALA A 499 36.39 19.68 -12.70
CA ALA A 499 35.61 20.45 -11.73
C ALA A 499 36.50 21.38 -10.89
N THR A 500 37.73 20.96 -10.57
CA THR A 500 38.67 21.78 -9.81
C THR A 500 39.26 22.90 -10.68
N LEU A 501 39.56 22.63 -11.97
CA LEU A 501 39.98 23.68 -12.91
C LEU A 501 38.86 24.69 -13.21
N HIS A 502 37.60 24.23 -13.34
CA HIS A 502 36.46 25.14 -13.54
C HIS A 502 36.20 26.00 -12.29
N MET A 503 36.36 25.45 -11.08
CA MET A 503 36.28 26.26 -9.85
C MET A 503 37.45 27.23 -9.70
N MET A 504 38.68 26.84 -10.09
CA MET A 504 39.83 27.76 -10.01
C MET A 504 39.72 28.90 -11.04
N ASN A 505 39.29 28.63 -12.27
CA ASN A 505 39.05 29.68 -13.27
C ASN A 505 37.90 30.63 -12.87
N LEU A 506 36.87 30.13 -12.18
CA LEU A 506 35.73 30.94 -11.74
C LEU A 506 36.08 31.83 -10.53
N VAL A 507 37.00 31.37 -9.68
CA VAL A 507 37.55 32.17 -8.58
C VAL A 507 38.56 33.22 -9.08
N GLU A 508 39.37 32.92 -10.11
CA GLU A 508 40.28 33.90 -10.72
C GLU A 508 39.52 34.98 -11.51
N THR A 509 38.52 34.61 -12.30
CA THR A 509 37.66 35.57 -13.02
C THR A 509 36.81 36.46 -12.11
N LEU A 510 36.39 35.96 -10.95
CA LEU A 510 35.72 36.78 -9.93
C LEU A 510 36.68 37.69 -9.17
N ARG A 511 37.96 37.31 -9.04
CA ARG A 511 38.99 38.14 -8.42
C ARG A 511 39.40 39.29 -9.32
N ASP A 512 39.54 39.04 -10.62
CA ASP A 512 39.83 40.07 -11.62
C ASP A 512 38.67 41.07 -11.78
N LEU A 513 37.41 40.63 -11.60
CA LEU A 513 36.24 41.53 -11.62
C LEU A 513 36.18 42.45 -10.39
N VAL A 514 36.60 41.94 -9.22
CA VAL A 514 36.62 42.70 -7.96
C VAL A 514 37.78 43.69 -7.92
N ASP A 515 38.94 43.33 -8.50
CA ASP A 515 40.09 44.23 -8.58
C ASP A 515 39.90 45.34 -9.65
N MET A 516 39.02 45.14 -10.65
CA MET A 516 38.62 46.17 -11.63
C MET A 516 37.63 47.22 -11.08
N GLU A 517 36.84 46.89 -10.05
CA GLU A 517 35.89 47.84 -9.41
C GLU A 517 36.52 48.63 -8.26
N LEU A 518 37.70 48.23 -7.77
CA LEU A 518 38.35 48.86 -6.61
C LEU A 518 39.52 49.80 -6.96
N ASN A 519 39.81 50.04 -8.24
CA ASN A 519 40.69 51.12 -8.68
C ASN A 519 40.31 51.60 -10.11
N PRO A 520 39.86 52.85 -10.32
CA PRO A 520 39.50 53.36 -11.65
C PRO A 520 40.70 53.56 -12.58
#